data_AF-A0A836BH09-F1
#
_entry.id   AF-A0A836BH09-F1
#
_cell.length_a   1.000
_cell.length_b   1.000
_cell.length_c   1.000
_cell.angle_alpha   90.00
_cell.angle_beta   90.00
_cell.angle_gamma   90.00
#
_symmetry.space_group_name_H-M   'P 1'
#
loop_
_entity.id
_entity.type
_entity.pdbx_description
1 polymer ?
#
loop_
_entity_poly.entity_id
_entity_poly.type
_entity_poly.pdbx_seq_one_letter_code
_entity_poly.pdbx_strand_id
1 'polypeptide(L)' 'MKIPRLVISGATSGVGKTVITCAIIYGMKKRGYSVQPFKVGPDYIDPSYLSSIS' A
#
# COMPACT_ATOMS: atom_id res chain seq x y z
N MET A 1 0.50 20.78 7.62
CA MET A 1 -0.23 19.60 8.16
C MET A 1 0.75 18.45 8.34
N LYS A 2 0.59 17.63 9.39
CA LYS A 2 1.44 16.46 9.65
C LYS A 2 0.61 15.20 9.38
N ILE A 3 1.00 14.42 8.37
CA ILE A 3 0.30 13.20 7.96
C ILE A 3 1.11 11.99 8.44
N PRO A 4 0.53 11.06 9.22
CA PRO A 4 1.21 9.81 9.60
C PRO A 4 1.57 8.98 8.37
N ARG A 5 2.76 8.36 8.37
CA ARG A 5 3.27 7.55 7.25
C ARG A 5 3.67 6.16 7.75
N LEU A 6 3.32 5.14 6.97
CA LEU A 6 3.71 3.75 7.19
C LEU A 6 4.45 3.25 5.94
N VAL A 7 5.62 2.67 6.13
CA VAL A 7 6.41 2.06 5.04
C VAL A 7 6.46 0.56 5.26
N ILE A 8 6.09 -0.20 4.22
CA ILE A 8 6.13 -1.66 4.22
C ILE A 8 7.20 -2.10 3.24
N SER A 9 8.20 -2.83 3.73
CA SER A 9 9.31 -3.38 2.96
C SER A 9 9.47 -4.88 3.23
N GLY A 10 10.38 -5.53 2.52
CA GLY A 10 10.64 -6.97 2.62
C GLY A 10 11.87 -7.34 1.82
N ALA A 11 12.58 -8.38 2.29
CA ALA A 11 13.94 -8.70 1.85
C ALA A 11 14.07 -9.01 0.35
N THR A 12 13.07 -9.67 -0.25
CA THR A 12 13.09 -10.08 -1.66
C THR A 12 11.73 -9.86 -2.33
N SER A 13 11.67 -10.03 -3.66
CA SER A 13 10.37 -10.09 -4.37
C SER A 13 9.57 -11.33 -3.97
N GLY A 14 8.24 -11.29 -4.11
CA GLY A 14 7.37 -12.43 -3.79
C GLY A 14 7.03 -12.65 -2.31
N VAL A 15 7.68 -11.96 -1.36
CA VAL A 15 7.46 -12.15 0.10
C VAL A 15 6.12 -11.61 0.64
N GLY A 16 5.17 -11.24 -0.22
CA GLY A 16 3.83 -10.83 0.19
C GLY A 16 3.63 -9.36 0.57
N LYS A 17 4.62 -8.48 0.33
CA LYS A 17 4.54 -7.03 0.65
C LYS A 17 3.24 -6.39 0.14
N THR A 18 2.88 -6.63 -1.12
CA THR A 18 1.68 -6.05 -1.75
C THR A 18 0.40 -6.53 -1.06
N VAL A 19 0.30 -7.83 -0.76
CA VAL A 19 -0.89 -8.41 -0.10
C VAL A 19 -1.08 -7.82 1.30
N ILE A 20 0.02 -7.72 2.07
CA ILE A 20 0.00 -7.13 3.41
C ILE A 20 -0.39 -5.64 3.33
N THR A 21 0.17 -4.88 2.38
CA THR A 21 -0.19 -3.48 2.15
C THR A 21 -1.68 -3.33 1.86
N CYS A 22 -2.25 -4.15 0.97
CA CYS A 22 -3.69 -4.11 0.66
C CYS A 22 -4.56 -4.43 1.89
N ALA A 23 -4.19 -5.43 2.69
CA ALA A 23 -4.93 -5.81 3.89
C ALA A 23 -4.95 -4.68 4.94
N ILE A 24 -3.82 -3.99 5.13
CA ILE A 24 -3.71 -2.85 6.04
C ILE A 24 -4.59 -1.68 5.55
N ILE A 25 -4.50 -1.31 4.27
CA ILE A 25 -5.32 -0.24 3.69
C ILE A 25 -6.80 -0.55 3.86
N TYR A 26 -7.22 -1.79 3.54
CA TYR A 26 -8.60 -2.23 3.71
C TYR A 26 -9.06 -2.11 5.17
N GLY A 27 -8.26 -2.56 6.13
CA GLY A 27 -8.56 -2.46 7.55
C GLY A 27 -8.66 -1.01 8.05
N MET A 28 -7.79 -0.12 7.56
CA MET A 28 -7.83 1.30 7.90
C MET A 28 -9.05 2.00 7.31
N LYS A 29 -9.38 1.73 6.03
CA LYS A 29 -10.59 2.25 5.38
C LYS A 29 -11.86 1.79 6.10
N LYS A 30 -11.92 0.52 6.50
CA LYS A 30 -13.06 -0.03 7.28
C LYS A 30 -13.23 0.67 8.64
N ARG A 31 -12.16 1.27 9.18
CA ARG A 31 -12.18 2.07 10.41
C ARG A 31 -12.46 3.56 10.17
N GLY A 32 -12.78 3.96 8.95
CA GLY A 32 -13.12 5.35 8.58
C GLY A 32 -11.91 6.25 8.32
N TYR A 33 -10.70 5.71 8.23
CA TYR A 33 -9.52 6.51 7.88
C TYR A 33 -9.42 6.73 6.38
N SER A 34 -9.08 7.95 5.98
CA SER A 34 -8.61 8.25 4.63
C SER A 34 -7.15 7.82 4.51
N VAL A 35 -6.86 6.90 3.58
CA VAL A 35 -5.53 6.35 3.35
C VAL A 35 -5.14 6.55 1.90
N GLN A 36 -3.99 7.20 1.69
CA GLN A 36 -3.40 7.36 0.37
C GLN A 36 -2.24 6.36 0.22
N PRO A 37 -2.37 5.36 -0.68
CA PRO A 37 -1.33 4.39 -0.87
C PRO A 37 -0.27 4.87 -1.88
N PHE A 38 0.97 4.44 -1.67
CA PHE A 38 2.09 4.72 -2.56
C PHE A 38 2.87 3.43 -2.80
N LYS A 39 3.36 3.25 -4.03
CA LYS A 39 4.28 2.17 -4.40
C LYS A 39 5.63 2.80 -4.74
N VAL A 40 6.70 2.25 -4.18
CA VAL A 40 8.07 2.67 -4.44
C VAL A 40 8.88 1.44 -4.83
N GLY A 41 9.61 1.51 -5.94
CA GLY A 41 10.46 0.44 -6.48
C GLY A 41 10.86 0.73 -7.93
N PRO A 42 11.89 0.03 -8.46
CA PRO A 42 12.39 0.22 -9.83
C PRO A 42 11.48 -0.33 -10.94
N ASP A 43 10.31 -0.88 -10.58
CA ASP A 43 9.40 -1.55 -11.51
C ASP A 43 8.59 -0.53 -12.33
N TYR A 44 8.78 -0.60 -13.65
CA TYR A 44 7.97 0.04 -14.68
C TYR A 44 6.47 -0.29 -14.48
N ILE A 45 5.75 0.68 -13.92
CA ILE A 45 4.32 1.00 -14.09
C ILE A 45 3.42 -0.17 -14.52
N ASP A 46 2.69 -0.73 -13.54
CA ASP A 46 1.24 -0.86 -13.69
C ASP A 46 0.53 -0.46 -12.37
N PRO A 47 -0.08 0.74 -12.27
CA PRO A 47 -0.77 1.22 -11.08
C PRO A 47 -2.12 0.53 -10.83
N SER A 48 -2.57 -0.35 -11.74
CA SER A 48 -3.90 -0.97 -11.75
C SER A 48 -4.25 -1.78 -10.48
N TYR A 49 -3.25 -2.34 -9.78
CA TYR A 49 -3.48 -3.07 -8.54
C TYR A 49 -3.84 -2.16 -7.35
N LEU A 50 -3.34 -0.93 -7.32
CA LEU A 50 -3.61 0.03 -6.24
C LEU A 50 -4.87 0.84 -6.50
N SER A 51 -5.20 1.12 -7.77
CA SER A 51 -6.43 1.84 -8.15
C SER A 51 -7.70 1.10 -7.73
N SER A 52 -7.67 -0.24 -7.70
CA SER A 52 -8.82 -1.07 -7.35
C SER A 52 -9.20 -1.00 -5.87
N ILE A 53 -8.32 -0.49 -5.01
CA ILE A 53 -8.54 -0.41 -3.56
C ILE A 53 -8.51 1.03 -3.02
N SER A 54 -8.07 2.00 -3.82
CA SER A 54 -8.08 3.44 -3.47
C SER A 54 -9.46 4.06 -3.52
#